data_AF-A0A6N6T032-F1
#
_entry.id   AF-A0A6N6T032-F1
#
_cell.length_a   1.000
_cell.length_b   1.000
_cell.length_c   1.000
_cell.angle_alpha   90.00
_cell.angle_beta   90.00
_cell.angle_gamma   90.00
#
_symmetry.space_group_name_H-M   'P 1'
#
loop_
_entity.id
_entity.type
_entity.pdbx_description
1 polymer ?
#
loop_
_entity_poly.entity_id
_entity_poly.type
_entity_poly.pdbx_seq_one_letter_code
_entity_poly.pdbx_strand_id
1 'polypeptide(L)'
;MHTYWSSLAVEASPGLTMAFAAFLAALPPYALLRQSGRGRARSAVGYLCGFAAGLAGTVLASIAILAFADRAAVLQAGAFGAFFGPFVGIARAKWEGRRKPPKRPAMARSFSR
;
A
#
# COMPACT_ATOMS: atom_id res chain seq x y z
N MET A 1 -4.77 19.87 32.19
CA MET A 1 -5.45 19.22 31.03
C MET A 1 -4.61 19.18 29.75
N HIS A 2 -3.63 20.07 29.54
CA HIS A 2 -2.77 20.04 28.35
C HIS A 2 -1.81 18.83 28.25
N THR A 3 -1.46 18.20 29.36
CA THR A 3 -0.50 17.07 29.41
C THR A 3 -1.03 15.75 28.87
N TYR A 4 -2.35 15.51 28.90
CA TYR A 4 -2.94 14.27 28.40
C TYR A 4 -2.88 14.16 26.88
N TRP A 5 -3.21 15.25 26.17
CA TRP A 5 -3.24 15.28 24.71
C TRP A 5 -1.85 15.07 24.10
N SER A 6 -0.81 15.63 24.73
CA SER A 6 0.57 15.40 24.29
C SER A 6 1.01 13.94 24.50
N SER A 7 0.68 13.32 25.65
CA SER A 7 1.03 11.91 25.91
C SER A 7 0.37 10.99 24.89
N LEU A 8 -0.92 11.20 24.64
CA LEU A 8 -1.70 10.40 23.70
C LEU A 8 -1.19 10.53 22.26
N ALA A 9 -0.74 11.74 21.87
CA ALA A 9 -0.11 11.97 20.57
C ALA A 9 1.24 11.25 20.43
N VAL A 10 2.07 11.24 21.48
CA VAL A 10 3.36 10.51 21.48
C VAL A 10 3.11 9.01 21.34
N GLU A 11 2.18 8.45 22.14
CA GLU A 11 1.87 7.02 22.17
C GLU A 11 1.27 6.51 20.86
N ALA A 12 0.39 7.29 20.22
CA ALA A 12 -0.25 6.92 18.96
C ALA A 12 0.66 7.10 17.73
N SER A 13 1.69 7.93 17.82
CA SER A 13 2.53 8.34 16.68
C SER A 13 3.18 7.18 15.91
N PRO A 14 3.69 6.09 16.52
CA PRO A 14 4.29 4.99 15.77
C PRO A 14 3.22 4.21 15.00
N GLY A 15 2.05 3.98 15.62
CA GLY A 15 0.92 3.28 14.98
C GLY A 15 0.35 4.05 13.81
N LEU A 16 0.19 5.38 13.95
CA LEU A 16 -0.25 6.25 12.86
C LEU A 16 0.77 6.26 11.72
N THR A 17 2.06 6.32 12.04
CA THR A 17 3.12 6.28 11.02
C THR A 17 3.14 4.96 10.28
N MET A 18 3.00 3.83 10.98
CA MET A 18 2.88 2.51 10.36
C MET A 18 1.68 2.45 9.41
N ALA A 19 0.50 2.89 9.84
CA ALA A 19 -0.70 2.88 9.02
C ALA A 19 -0.55 3.77 7.78
N PHE A 20 0.00 4.96 7.96
CA PHE A 20 0.27 5.91 6.87
C PHE A 20 1.28 5.36 5.85
N ALA A 21 2.41 4.81 6.33
CA ALA A 21 3.43 4.20 5.49
C ALA A 21 2.89 2.98 4.73
N ALA A 22 2.11 2.12 5.40
CA ALA A 22 1.47 0.97 4.77
C ALA A 22 0.46 1.38 3.70
N PHE A 23 -0.32 2.43 3.95
CA PHE A 23 -1.27 2.97 2.98
C PHE A 23 -0.55 3.50 1.73
N LEU A 24 0.47 4.34 1.90
CA LEU A 24 1.27 4.86 0.79
C LEU A 24 1.95 3.74 0.01
N ALA A 25 2.46 2.72 0.71
CA ALA A 25 3.13 1.61 0.09
C ALA A 25 2.19 0.69 -0.70
N ALA A 26 0.91 0.63 -0.33
CA ALA A 26 -0.10 -0.17 -1.03
C ALA A 26 -0.58 0.47 -2.34
N LEU A 27 -0.50 1.80 -2.47
CA LEU A 27 -1.07 2.55 -3.62
C LEU A 27 -0.40 2.21 -4.96
N PRO A 28 0.94 2.30 -5.14
CA PRO A 28 1.59 1.99 -6.41
C PRO A 28 1.33 0.57 -6.92
N PRO A 29 1.52 -0.50 -6.12
CA PRO A 29 1.26 -1.86 -6.61
C PRO A 29 -0.20 -2.06 -6.99
N TYR A 30 -1.14 -1.48 -6.23
CA TYR A 30 -2.55 -1.56 -6.53
C TYR A 30 -2.87 -0.92 -7.90
N ALA A 31 -2.40 0.31 -8.14
CA ALA A 31 -2.62 1.01 -9.39
C ALA A 31 -2.01 0.27 -10.60
N LEU A 32 -0.75 -0.17 -10.49
CA LEU A 32 -0.04 -0.88 -11.56
C LEU A 32 -0.72 -2.20 -11.94
N LEU A 33 -1.11 -3.01 -10.96
CA LEU A 33 -1.72 -4.33 -11.20
C LEU A 33 -3.19 -4.23 -11.64
N ARG A 34 -3.87 -3.14 -11.35
CA ARG A 34 -5.24 -2.90 -11.84
C ARG A 34 -5.26 -2.53 -13.32
N GLN A 35 -4.31 -1.72 -13.78
CA GLN A 35 -4.25 -1.24 -15.17
C GLN A 35 -3.61 -2.27 -16.11
N SER A 36 -2.62 -3.00 -15.63
CA SER A 36 -1.79 -3.85 -16.48
C SER A 36 -2.04 -5.34 -16.22
N GLY A 37 -2.13 -6.15 -17.27
CA GLY A 37 -2.39 -7.59 -17.18
C GLY A 37 -1.42 -8.36 -16.25
N ARG A 38 -1.86 -9.53 -15.76
CA ARG A 38 -1.16 -10.37 -14.78
C ARG A 38 0.22 -10.80 -15.29
N GLY A 39 1.29 -10.46 -14.57
CA GLY A 39 2.66 -10.93 -14.83
C GLY A 39 3.54 -10.88 -13.57
N ARG A 40 4.42 -11.88 -13.38
CA ARG A 40 5.28 -11.99 -12.18
C ARG A 40 6.22 -10.80 -12.03
N ALA A 41 6.86 -10.37 -13.14
CA ALA A 41 7.75 -9.21 -13.15
C ALA A 41 7.07 -7.92 -12.68
N ARG A 42 5.82 -7.68 -13.10
CA ARG A 42 5.05 -6.49 -12.69
C ARG A 42 4.69 -6.48 -11.21
N SER A 43 4.48 -7.66 -10.60
CA SER A 43 4.24 -7.74 -9.16
C SER A 43 5.48 -7.34 -8.37
N ALA A 44 6.68 -7.71 -8.84
CA ALA A 44 7.94 -7.31 -8.23
C ALA A 44 8.19 -5.80 -8.39
N VAL A 45 7.98 -5.24 -9.59
CA VAL A 45 8.11 -3.79 -9.82
C VAL A 45 7.10 -3.02 -8.96
N GLY A 46 5.84 -3.44 -8.93
CA GLY A 46 4.83 -2.82 -8.08
C GLY A 46 5.18 -2.89 -6.59
N TYR A 47 5.77 -4.00 -6.14
CA TYR A 47 6.26 -4.14 -4.78
C TYR A 47 7.37 -3.12 -4.47
N LEU A 48 8.39 -3.03 -5.34
CA LEU A 48 9.51 -2.09 -5.15
C LEU A 48 9.05 -0.62 -5.17
N CYS A 49 8.17 -0.26 -6.11
CA CYS A 49 7.59 1.09 -6.15
C CYS A 49 6.78 1.39 -4.88
N GLY A 50 5.98 0.43 -4.42
CA GLY A 50 5.24 0.55 -3.17
C GLY A 50 6.16 0.71 -1.96
N PHE A 51 7.14 -0.18 -1.83
CA PHE A 51 8.11 -0.15 -0.74
C PHE A 51 8.86 1.18 -0.67
N ALA A 52 9.34 1.68 -1.82
CA ALA A 52 9.99 2.98 -1.92
C ALA A 52 9.06 4.14 -1.50
N ALA A 53 7.80 4.12 -1.94
CA ALA A 53 6.81 5.13 -1.54
C ALA A 53 6.52 5.09 -0.03
N GLY A 54 6.42 3.90 0.57
CA GLY A 54 6.25 3.71 2.01
C GLY A 54 7.44 4.21 2.83
N LEU A 55 8.66 3.95 2.36
CA LEU A 55 9.89 4.47 3.00
C LEU A 55 9.95 5.99 2.92
N ALA A 56 9.66 6.58 1.75
CA ALA A 56 9.60 8.03 1.60
C ALA A 56 8.57 8.64 2.55
N GLY A 57 7.38 8.04 2.65
CA GLY A 57 6.35 8.44 3.62
C GLY A 57 6.81 8.36 5.07
N THR A 58 7.50 7.28 5.44
CA THR A 58 8.09 7.10 6.78
C THR A 58 9.13 8.18 7.09
N VAL A 59 10.00 8.50 6.14
CA VAL A 59 11.01 9.56 6.31
C VAL A 59 10.33 10.91 6.51
N LEU A 60 9.34 11.25 5.69
CA LEU A 60 8.58 12.49 5.83
C LEU A 60 7.85 12.58 7.18
N ALA A 61 7.22 11.48 7.63
CA ALA A 61 6.59 11.41 8.94
C ALA A 61 7.61 11.57 10.07
N SER A 62 8.79 10.94 9.97
CA SER A 62 9.83 11.08 10.98
C SER A 62 10.36 12.51 11.10
N ILE A 63 10.43 13.26 9.99
CA ILE A 63 10.81 14.68 9.98
C ILE A 63 9.72 15.53 10.63
N ALA A 64 8.44 15.25 10.33
CA ALA A 64 7.31 16.02 10.86
C ALA A 64 7.12 15.87 12.38
N ILE A 65 7.43 14.70 12.95
CA ILE A 65 7.18 14.36 14.37
C ILE A 65 8.46 14.43 15.22
N LEU A 66 9.56 14.94 14.64
CA LEU A 66 10.90 14.90 15.22
C LEU A 66 11.02 15.62 16.57
N ALA A 67 10.11 16.55 16.88
CA ALA A 67 10.05 17.29 18.13
C ALA A 67 9.17 16.64 19.22
N PHE A 68 8.41 15.58 18.89
CA PHE A 68 7.33 15.10 19.76
C PHE A 68 7.35 13.59 20.04
N ALA A 69 8.07 12.79 19.26
CA ALA A 69 8.05 11.33 19.40
C ALA A 69 9.43 10.69 19.34
N ASP A 70 9.54 9.47 19.87
CA ASP A 70 10.73 8.65 19.70
C ASP A 70 10.90 8.27 18.22
N ARG A 71 11.96 8.83 17.62
CA ARG A 71 12.31 8.62 16.23
C ARG A 71 12.58 7.15 15.92
N ALA A 72 13.15 6.39 16.85
CA ALA A 72 13.44 4.97 16.63
C ALA A 72 12.14 4.17 16.48
N ALA A 73 11.18 4.37 17.38
CA ALA A 73 9.87 3.73 17.31
C ALA A 73 9.11 4.10 16.03
N VAL A 74 9.11 5.38 15.64
CA VAL A 74 8.47 5.86 14.39
C VAL A 74 9.10 5.24 13.15
N LEU A 75 10.44 5.17 13.08
CA LEU A 75 11.14 4.58 11.94
C LEU A 75 10.91 3.06 11.85
N GLN A 76 10.95 2.34 12.97
CA GLN A 76 10.70 0.89 12.98
C GLN A 76 9.26 0.58 12.55
N ALA A 77 8.28 1.28 13.11
CA ALA A 77 6.87 1.10 12.79
C ALA A 77 6.57 1.48 11.33
N GLY A 78 7.12 2.60 10.85
CA GLY A 78 6.99 3.02 9.46
C GLY A 78 7.68 2.07 8.48
N ALA A 79 8.87 1.57 8.79
CA ALA A 79 9.57 0.57 7.96
C ALA A 79 8.79 -0.74 7.85
N PHE A 80 8.22 -1.20 8.96
CA PHE A 80 7.33 -2.36 8.96
C PHE A 80 6.10 -2.13 8.07
N GLY A 81 5.44 -0.97 8.20
CA GLY A 81 4.33 -0.57 7.35
C GLY A 81 4.71 -0.51 5.86
N ALA A 82 5.85 0.09 5.54
CA ALA A 82 6.39 0.21 4.19
C ALA A 82 6.69 -1.16 3.57
N PHE A 83 7.19 -2.12 4.35
CA PHE A 83 7.47 -3.48 3.91
C PHE A 83 6.18 -4.28 3.67
N PHE A 84 5.21 -4.22 4.57
CA PHE A 84 3.98 -5.00 4.46
C PHE A 84 2.92 -4.40 3.53
N GLY A 85 2.83 -3.08 3.45
CA GLY A 85 1.81 -2.37 2.67
C GLY A 85 1.71 -2.78 1.19
N PRO A 86 2.84 -2.95 0.46
CA PRO A 86 2.79 -3.37 -0.93
C PRO A 86 2.13 -4.73 -1.13
N PHE A 87 2.33 -5.69 -0.21
CA PHE A 87 1.66 -7.00 -0.28
C PHE A 87 0.13 -6.86 -0.22
N VAL A 88 -0.37 -5.97 0.64
CA VAL A 88 -1.82 -5.70 0.77
C VAL A 88 -2.35 -5.10 -0.53
N GLY A 89 -1.64 -4.14 -1.12
CA GLY A 89 -2.01 -3.54 -2.42
C GLY A 89 -2.07 -4.58 -3.55
N ILE A 90 -1.07 -5.46 -3.62
CA ILE A 90 -1.04 -6.58 -4.58
C ILE A 90 -2.19 -7.56 -4.34
N ALA A 91 -2.43 -7.96 -3.09
CA ALA A 91 -3.49 -8.90 -2.74
C ALA A 91 -4.87 -8.36 -3.11
N ARG A 92 -5.15 -7.11 -2.75
CA ARG A 92 -6.40 -6.41 -3.09
C ARG A 92 -6.60 -6.31 -4.60
N ALA A 93 -5.56 -5.90 -5.35
CA ALA A 93 -5.63 -5.81 -6.80
C ALA A 93 -5.94 -7.17 -7.46
N LYS A 94 -5.36 -8.26 -6.93
CA LYS A 94 -5.63 -9.62 -7.43
C LYS A 94 -7.04 -10.09 -7.09
N TRP A 95 -7.54 -9.78 -5.90
CA TRP A 95 -8.92 -10.11 -5.48
C TRP A 95 -9.93 -9.40 -6.39
N GLU A 96 -9.81 -8.09 -6.55
CA GLU A 96 -10.74 -7.29 -7.36
C GLU A 96 -10.63 -7.64 -8.86
N GLY A 97 -9.42 -7.87 -9.35
CA GLY A 97 -9.16 -8.24 -10.76
C GLY A 97 -9.61 -9.64 -11.16
N ARG A 98 -10.09 -10.50 -10.25
CA ARG A 98 -10.74 -11.79 -10.59
C ARG A 98 -12.17 -11.63 -11.07
N ARG A 99 -12.80 -10.46 -10.89
CA ARG A 99 -14.20 -10.20 -11.30
C ARG A 99 -14.37 -9.84 -12.78
N LYS A 100 -13.40 -10.08 -13.66
CA LYS A 100 -13.66 -9.95 -15.11
C LYS A 100 -14.68 -11.02 -15.50
N PRO A 101 -15.88 -10.65 -16.00
CA PRO A 101 -16.88 -11.62 -16.41
C PRO A 101 -16.30 -12.58 -17.45
N PRO A 102 -16.75 -13.84 -17.50
CA PRO A 102 -16.30 -14.77 -18.53
C PRO A 102 -16.47 -14.10 -19.88
N LYS A 103 -15.40 -14.06 -20.69
CA LYS A 103 -15.53 -13.73 -22.11
C LYS A 103 -16.62 -14.66 -22.62
N ARG A 104 -17.79 -14.11 -22.95
CA ARG A 104 -18.90 -14.87 -23.54
C ARG A 104 -18.27 -15.76 -24.63
N PRO A 105 -18.50 -17.08 -24.61
CA PRO A 105 -18.12 -17.88 -25.76
C PRO A 105 -18.76 -17.20 -26.97
N ALA A 106 -17.97 -16.98 -28.02
CA ALA A 106 -18.45 -16.48 -29.30
C ALA A 106 -19.45 -17.52 -29.84
N MET A 107 -20.70 -17.44 -29.39
CA MET A 107 -21.75 -18.33 -29.83
C MET A 107 -22.51 -17.63 -30.96
N ALA A 108 -22.41 -18.27 -32.13
CA ALA A 108 -23.32 -18.19 -33.27
C ALA A 108 -23.40 -16.86 -34.04
N ARG A 109 -22.62 -16.79 -35.12
CA ARG A 109 -23.18 -16.47 -36.45
C ARG A 109 -22.76 -17.60 -37.38
N SER A 110 -23.56 -18.67 -37.48
CA SER A 110 -24.51 -18.84 -38.58
C SER A 110 -23.89 -18.51 -39.95
N PHE A 111 -23.09 -19.43 -40.48
CA PHE A 111 -22.90 -19.51 -41.92
C PHE A 111 -23.76 -20.64 -42.43
N SER A 112 -25.01 -20.30 -42.74
CA SER A 112 -25.76 -20.97 -43.79
C SER A 112 -25.31 -20.38 -45.12
N ARG A 113 -24.79 -21.24 -46.00
CA ARG A 113 -24.93 -21.16 -47.46
C ARG A 113 -24.56 -22.50 -48.06
#